data_AF-A0A9X8EDC5-F1
#
_entry.id   AF-A0A9X8EDC5-F1
#
_cell.length_a   1.000
_cell.length_b   1.000
_cell.length_c   1.000
_cell.angle_alpha   90.00
_cell.angle_beta   90.00
_cell.angle_gamma   90.00
#
_symmetry.space_group_name_H-M   'P 1'
#
loop_
_entity.id
_entity.type
_entity.pdbx_description
1 polymer ?
#
loop_
_entity_poly.entity_id
_entity_poly.type
_entity_poly.pdbx_seq_one_letter_code
_entity_poly.pdbx_strand_id
1 'polypeptide(L)'
;MNQPRQLDSALYALVHKEHIAEFNREKPRNAIVDFKDGDFRGLDLRKLDTEGIDFSGAYFRASDLRGLDLRENCLEGASLAHAQISGTYFPAELSADEILMSVNFGTRLRYRTR
;
A
#
# COMPACT_ATOMS: atom_id res chain seq x y z
N MET A 1 18.36 4.75 8.03
CA MET A 1 17.40 3.94 7.25
C MET A 1 16.32 3.47 8.20
N ASN A 2 15.08 3.96 8.08
CA ASN A 2 13.97 3.32 8.78
C ASN A 2 13.74 1.94 8.16
N GLN A 3 13.67 0.92 9.00
CA GLN A 3 13.27 -0.42 8.60
C GLN A 3 11.74 -0.49 8.62
N PRO A 4 11.12 -1.39 7.84
CA PRO A 4 9.69 -1.65 7.98
C PRO A 4 9.35 -2.10 9.40
N ARG A 5 8.15 -1.75 9.85
CA ARG A 5 7.61 -2.21 11.13
C ARG A 5 7.23 -3.68 11.02
N GLN A 6 7.61 -4.48 12.02
CA GLN A 6 7.05 -5.82 12.16
C GLN A 6 5.60 -5.69 12.63
N LEU A 7 4.68 -6.12 11.78
CA LEU A 7 3.25 -6.14 12.05
C LEU A 7 2.86 -7.55 12.48
N ASP A 8 2.39 -7.72 13.72
CA ASP A 8 2.04 -9.04 14.28
C ASP A 8 0.54 -9.32 14.24
N SER A 9 -0.22 -8.63 13.38
CA SER A 9 -1.67 -8.86 13.27
C SER A 9 -1.98 -10.09 12.41
N ALA A 10 -3.05 -10.81 12.77
CA ALA A 10 -3.54 -11.94 11.98
C ALA A 10 -3.85 -11.52 10.53
N LEU A 11 -4.43 -10.33 10.35
CA LEU A 11 -4.72 -9.75 9.05
C LEU A 11 -3.44 -9.51 8.23
N TYR A 12 -2.38 -8.99 8.83
CA TYR A 12 -1.10 -8.82 8.13
C TYR A 12 -0.49 -10.16 7.72
N ALA A 13 -0.56 -11.17 8.59
CA ALA A 13 -0.08 -12.50 8.27
C ALA A 13 -0.79 -13.13 7.06
N LEU A 14 -2.08 -12.85 6.86
CA LEU A 14 -2.81 -13.29 5.66
C LEU A 14 -2.27 -12.62 4.40
N VAL A 15 -2.03 -11.30 4.45
CA VAL A 15 -1.48 -10.56 3.31
C VAL A 15 -0.07 -11.02 2.95
N HIS A 16 0.79 -11.24 3.94
CA HIS A 16 2.18 -11.69 3.71
C HIS A 16 2.26 -13.15 3.21
N LYS A 17 1.20 -13.94 3.41
CA LYS A 17 1.04 -15.27 2.81
C LYS A 17 0.29 -15.23 1.48
N GLU A 18 -0.05 -14.04 0.98
CA GLU A 18 -0.84 -13.82 -0.24
C GLU A 18 -2.26 -14.43 -0.21
N HIS A 19 -2.81 -14.64 0.99
CA HIS A 19 -4.18 -15.12 1.20
C HIS A 19 -5.20 -13.97 1.11
N ILE A 20 -5.20 -13.23 0.00
CA ILE A 20 -5.97 -11.98 -0.17
C ILE A 20 -7.49 -12.21 -0.02
N ALA A 21 -8.01 -13.34 -0.50
CA ALA A 21 -9.42 -13.67 -0.39
C ALA A 21 -9.87 -13.89 1.07
N GLU A 22 -9.00 -14.45 1.91
CA GLU A 22 -9.26 -14.64 3.34
C GLU A 22 -9.17 -13.30 4.07
N PHE A 23 -8.15 -12.49 3.78
CA PHE A 23 -8.05 -11.13 4.31
C PHE A 23 -9.32 -10.32 4.02
N ASN A 24 -9.80 -10.31 2.78
CA ASN A 24 -10.99 -9.55 2.39
C ASN A 24 -12.26 -10.01 3.13
N ARG A 25 -12.33 -11.29 3.52
CA ARG A 25 -13.46 -11.83 4.30
C ARG A 25 -13.38 -11.48 5.78
N GLU A 26 -12.17 -11.45 6.34
CA GLU A 26 -11.92 -11.24 7.77
C GLU A 26 -11.72 -9.77 8.15
N LYS A 27 -11.37 -8.93 7.17
CA LYS A 27 -11.18 -7.50 7.35
C LYS A 27 -12.45 -6.86 7.93
N PRO A 28 -12.33 -6.07 9.02
CA PRO A 28 -13.47 -5.39 9.60
C PRO A 28 -14.01 -4.33 8.63
N ARG A 29 -15.34 -4.24 8.49
CA ARG A 29 -15.99 -3.24 7.62
C ARG A 29 -16.02 -1.83 8.21
N ASN A 30 -15.96 -1.71 9.53
CA ASN A 30 -16.15 -0.44 10.24
C ASN A 30 -14.93 -0.06 11.12
N ALA A 31 -13.74 -0.54 10.78
CA ALA A 31 -12.52 -0.22 11.51
C ALA A 31 -11.35 -0.01 10.56
N ILE A 32 -10.44 0.87 10.97
CA ILE A 32 -9.21 1.12 10.24
C ILE A 32 -8.25 -0.04 10.48
N VAL A 33 -7.70 -0.60 9.40
CA VAL A 33 -6.61 -1.59 9.47
C VAL A 33 -5.28 -0.82 9.44
N ASP A 34 -4.52 -0.92 10.53
CA ASP A 34 -3.22 -0.27 10.65
C ASP A 34 -2.11 -1.09 10.00
N PHE A 35 -1.74 -0.70 8.79
CA PHE A 35 -0.62 -1.25 8.01
C PHE A 35 0.54 -0.24 7.87
N LYS A 36 0.63 0.71 8.80
CA LYS A 36 1.70 1.72 8.80
C LYS A 36 3.08 1.09 8.88
N ASP A 37 3.98 1.63 8.06
CA ASP A 37 5.37 1.20 7.92
C ASP A 37 5.53 -0.30 7.58
N GLY A 38 4.45 -0.98 7.16
CA GLY A 38 4.45 -2.42 6.88
C GLY A 38 5.31 -2.81 5.68
N ASP A 39 5.79 -4.06 5.69
CA ASP A 39 6.58 -4.64 4.61
C ASP A 39 5.69 -5.42 3.63
N PHE A 40 5.49 -4.85 2.45
CA PHE A 40 4.72 -5.48 1.37
C PHE A 40 5.59 -5.76 0.14
N ARG A 41 6.91 -5.79 0.31
CA ARG A 41 7.85 -5.93 -0.80
C ARG A 41 7.68 -7.27 -1.49
N GLY A 42 7.58 -7.24 -2.82
CA GLY A 42 7.48 -8.43 -3.66
C GLY A 42 6.16 -9.18 -3.59
N LEU A 43 5.17 -8.72 -2.79
CA LEU A 43 3.89 -9.39 -2.65
C LEU A 43 2.98 -9.15 -3.86
N ASP A 44 2.18 -10.15 -4.21
CA ASP A 44 1.00 -9.98 -5.05
C ASP A 44 -0.19 -9.47 -4.23
N LEU A 45 -0.53 -8.18 -4.38
CA LEU A 45 -1.63 -7.55 -3.67
C LEU A 45 -2.87 -7.36 -4.55
N ARG A 46 -2.91 -7.96 -5.74
CA ARG A 46 -4.07 -7.83 -6.63
C ARG A 46 -5.33 -8.34 -5.92
N LYS A 47 -6.44 -7.63 -6.15
CA LYS A 47 -7.76 -7.90 -5.53
C LYS A 47 -7.84 -7.65 -4.03
N LEU A 48 -6.82 -7.06 -3.40
CA LEU A 48 -6.92 -6.61 -2.01
C LEU A 48 -8.05 -5.58 -1.88
N ASP A 49 -8.95 -5.80 -0.93
CA ASP A 49 -9.90 -4.77 -0.50
C ASP A 49 -9.13 -3.77 0.37
N THR A 50 -8.79 -2.65 -0.24
CA THR A 50 -7.98 -1.58 0.35
C THR A 50 -8.80 -0.62 1.21
N GLU A 51 -10.13 -0.66 1.18
CA GLU A 51 -10.98 0.33 1.86
C GLU A 51 -10.67 0.42 3.38
N GLY A 52 -10.37 1.59 3.91
CA GLY A 52 -10.09 1.75 5.35
C GLY A 52 -8.76 1.15 5.83
N ILE A 53 -7.80 0.87 4.93
CA ILE A 53 -6.43 0.52 5.31
C ILE A 53 -5.56 1.78 5.34
N ASP A 54 -4.75 1.93 6.40
CA ASP A 54 -3.71 2.96 6.46
C ASP A 54 -2.36 2.39 6.02
N PHE A 55 -1.85 2.86 4.88
CA PHE A 55 -0.56 2.44 4.30
C PHE A 55 0.54 3.50 4.48
N SER A 56 0.39 4.43 5.43
CA SER A 56 1.41 5.46 5.66
C SER A 56 2.77 4.82 5.94
N GLY A 57 3.83 5.29 5.28
CA GLY A 57 5.18 4.75 5.47
C GLY A 57 5.45 3.36 4.86
N ALA A 58 4.45 2.69 4.28
CA ALA A 58 4.55 1.31 3.81
C ALA A 58 5.54 1.11 2.65
N TYR A 59 6.05 -0.12 2.53
CA TYR A 59 7.07 -0.49 1.54
C TYR A 59 6.50 -1.45 0.51
N PHE A 60 6.32 -0.97 -0.72
CA PHE A 60 5.74 -1.73 -1.84
C PHE A 60 6.78 -2.11 -2.90
N ARG A 61 8.06 -2.22 -2.52
CA ARG A 61 9.12 -2.48 -3.51
C ARG A 61 8.82 -3.76 -4.29
N ALA A 62 8.77 -3.66 -5.62
CA ALA A 62 8.49 -4.79 -6.52
C ALA A 62 7.17 -5.54 -6.26
N SER A 63 6.22 -4.96 -5.53
CA SER A 63 4.90 -5.57 -5.33
C SER A 63 4.01 -5.37 -6.56
N ASP A 64 2.97 -6.21 -6.68
CA ASP A 64 1.94 -6.08 -7.72
C ASP A 64 0.71 -5.38 -7.15
N LEU A 65 0.53 -4.11 -7.53
CA LEU A 65 -0.59 -3.25 -7.11
C LEU A 65 -1.62 -3.06 -8.24
N ARG A 66 -1.50 -3.80 -9.34
CA ARG A 66 -2.29 -3.56 -10.55
C ARG A 66 -3.79 -3.65 -10.27
N GLY A 67 -4.53 -2.66 -10.75
CA GLY A 67 -5.99 -2.60 -10.63
C GLY A 67 -6.51 -2.31 -9.22
N LEU A 68 -5.65 -2.01 -8.24
CA LEU A 68 -6.11 -1.61 -6.90
C LEU A 68 -6.71 -0.20 -6.91
N ASP A 69 -7.66 0.02 -6.00
CA ASP A 69 -8.24 1.33 -5.75
C ASP A 69 -7.71 1.90 -4.45
N LEU A 70 -6.75 2.84 -4.53
CA LEU A 70 -6.12 3.45 -3.36
C LEU A 70 -6.63 4.87 -3.09
N ARG A 71 -7.72 5.32 -3.75
CA ARG A 71 -8.17 6.73 -3.72
C ARG A 71 -8.43 7.25 -2.30
N GLU A 72 -8.97 6.41 -1.44
CA GLU A 72 -9.33 6.74 -0.06
C GLU A 72 -8.27 6.30 0.97
N ASN A 73 -7.11 5.82 0.51
CA ASN A 73 -6.05 5.31 1.37
C ASN A 73 -4.99 6.36 1.64
N CYS A 74 -4.51 6.43 2.89
CA CYS A 74 -3.32 7.22 3.21
C CYS A 74 -2.06 6.47 2.75
N LEU A 75 -1.29 7.12 1.87
CA LEU A 75 -0.01 6.63 1.32
C LEU A 75 1.16 7.56 1.68
N GLU A 76 0.94 8.52 2.58
CA GLU A 76 1.97 9.50 2.97
C GLU A 76 3.22 8.75 3.47
N GLY A 77 4.37 9.05 2.87
CA GLY A 77 5.63 8.38 3.17
C GLY A 77 5.74 6.93 2.68
N ALA A 78 4.78 6.37 1.94
CA ALA A 78 4.95 5.06 1.33
C ALA A 78 5.97 5.10 0.18
N SER A 79 6.55 3.95 -0.18
CA SER A 79 7.48 3.82 -1.31
C SER A 79 6.99 2.76 -2.30
N LEU A 80 6.88 3.14 -3.56
CA LEU A 80 6.42 2.30 -4.68
C LEU A 80 7.57 1.77 -5.56
N ALA A 81 8.80 1.73 -5.04
CA ALA A 81 9.99 1.42 -5.84
C ALA A 81 9.84 0.14 -6.68
N HIS A 82 9.82 0.27 -8.01
CA HIS A 82 9.62 -0.86 -8.94
C HIS A 82 8.29 -1.63 -8.79
N ALA A 83 7.29 -1.08 -8.10
CA ALA A 83 5.96 -1.69 -8.01
C ALA A 83 5.26 -1.69 -9.39
N GLN A 84 4.43 -2.71 -9.63
CA GLN A 84 3.56 -2.73 -10.80
C GLN A 84 2.27 -1.99 -10.48
N ILE A 85 2.04 -0.82 -11.10
CA ILE A 85 0.92 0.08 -10.77
C ILE A 85 -0.07 0.29 -11.93
N SER A 86 -0.04 -0.57 -12.95
CA SER A 86 -0.93 -0.44 -14.10
C SER A 86 -2.40 -0.58 -13.68
N GLY A 87 -3.22 0.42 -14.01
CA GLY A 87 -4.64 0.45 -13.65
C GLY A 87 -4.92 0.72 -12.16
N THR A 88 -3.91 1.04 -11.35
CA THR A 88 -4.10 1.46 -9.96
C THR A 88 -4.67 2.87 -9.90
N TYR A 89 -5.73 3.08 -9.13
CA TYR A 89 -6.21 4.42 -8.80
C TYR A 89 -5.48 4.94 -7.57
N PHE A 90 -4.95 6.17 -7.64
CA PHE A 90 -4.26 6.82 -6.54
C PHE A 90 -5.09 7.98 -5.97
N PRO A 91 -4.83 8.40 -4.72
CA PRO A 91 -5.35 9.63 -4.13
C PRO A 91 -5.13 10.84 -5.05
N ALA A 92 -6.13 11.71 -5.14
CA ALA A 92 -6.11 12.86 -6.06
C ALA A 92 -5.02 13.90 -5.71
N GLU A 93 -4.56 13.89 -4.46
CA GLU A 93 -3.52 14.74 -3.90
C GLU A 93 -2.11 14.33 -4.34
N LEU A 94 -1.93 13.09 -4.83
CA LEU A 94 -0.67 12.60 -5.37
C LEU A 94 -0.59 12.90 -6.87
N SER A 95 0.33 13.79 -7.24
CA SER A 95 0.59 14.06 -8.65
C SER A 95 1.24 12.87 -9.35
N ALA A 96 0.99 12.72 -10.66
CA ALA A 96 1.64 11.71 -11.49
C ALA A 96 3.17 11.73 -11.36
N ASP A 97 3.79 12.91 -11.31
CA ASP A 97 5.24 13.07 -11.13
C ASP A 97 5.72 12.45 -9.80
N GLU A 98 4.99 12.67 -8.71
CA GLU A 98 5.33 12.12 -7.39
C GLU A 98 5.25 10.58 -7.40
N ILE A 99 4.19 10.04 -8.00
CA ILE A 99 4.02 8.59 -8.17
C ILE A 99 5.17 8.02 -9.01
N LEU A 100 5.51 8.66 -10.13
CA LEU A 100 6.60 8.25 -11.01
C LEU A 100 7.97 8.36 -10.32
N MET A 101 8.20 9.40 -9.52
CA MET A 101 9.43 9.54 -8.73
C MET A 101 9.56 8.36 -7.75
N SER A 102 8.47 7.99 -7.07
CA SER A 102 8.48 6.87 -6.14
C SER A 102 8.70 5.53 -6.84
N VAL A 103 8.05 5.30 -7.99
CA VAL A 103 8.20 4.06 -8.77
C VAL A 103 9.63 3.91 -9.31
N ASN A 104 10.18 4.98 -9.89
CA ASN A 104 11.46 4.92 -10.60
C ASN A 104 12.67 5.03 -9.67
N PHE A 105 12.57 5.85 -8.62
CA PHE A 105 13.70 6.19 -7.75
C PHE A 105 13.51 5.75 -6.29
N GLY A 106 12.33 5.25 -5.93
CA GLY A 106 12.02 4.82 -4.58
C GLY A 106 11.88 5.97 -3.59
N THR A 107 11.62 7.19 -4.06
CA THR A 107 11.29 8.32 -3.17
C THR A 107 10.06 7.99 -2.34
N ARG A 108 9.98 8.62 -1.17
CA ARG A 108 8.83 8.51 -0.27
C ARG A 108 7.75 9.46 -0.79
N LEU A 109 6.55 8.92 -1.02
CA LEU A 109 5.41 9.68 -1.49
C LEU A 109 5.10 10.84 -0.55
N ARG A 110 4.83 12.01 -1.12
CA ARG A 110 4.42 13.21 -0.40
C ARG A 110 3.17 13.79 -1.01
N TYR A 111 2.15 13.97 -0.18
CA TYR A 111 0.93 14.62 -0.62
C TYR A 111 1.21 16.09 -0.88
N ARG A 112 0.64 16.64 -1.95
CA ARG A 112 0.64 18.09 -2.11
C ARG A 112 -0.29 18.65 -1.04
N THR A 113 0.28 19.19 0.03
CA THR A 113 -0.46 20.12 0.89
C THR A 113 -0.87 21.30 0.02
N ARG A 114 -2.18 21.51 -0.10
CA ARG A 114 -2.72 22.72 -0.74
C ARG A 114 -2.23 23.98 -0.01
#